data_AF-A0A1F4ULR0-F1
#
_entry.id   AF-A0A1F4ULR0-F1
#
_cell.length_a   1.000
_cell.length_b   1.000
_cell.length_c   1.000
_cell.angle_alpha   90.00
_cell.angle_beta   90.00
_cell.angle_gamma   90.00
#
_symmetry.space_group_name_H-M   'P 1'
#
loop_
_entity.id
_entity.type
_entity.pdbx_description
1 polymer ?
#
loop_
_entity_poly.entity_id
_entity_poly.type
_entity_poly.pdbx_seq_one_letter_code
_entity_poly.pdbx_strand_id
1 'polypeptide(L)'
;MIGIILVGDYMHRILFLILFLYTFLFFTLTYTPANVLGTSTYRYWEEDKFGTANIENKIEIKTQTAFDQKEIEEHEIIPYETKYEKDNDMEYGTEKVINEGEDGLKTYKYLLTYWVDEIIDKTLTSTSIEDPTDEVIAKGTKIIWKIFSTPDVGRIKYWYKMRVWATKYDANCIGCTGRTYSGTEVKKGVCATDPKVIPLGTNFYVEGYGLCRAEDIGGAVKGEKIDLGYKDASRGEWRTGYTNIYLLTTAPEE
;
A
#
# COMPACT_ATOMS: atom_id res chain seq x y z
N MET A 1 -14.05 -33.25 -57.80
CA MET A 1 -15.13 -32.64 -56.99
C MET A 1 -14.44 -31.61 -56.08
N ILE A 2 -13.98 -30.48 -56.63
CA ILE A 2 -14.65 -29.17 -56.77
C ILE A 2 -15.19 -28.64 -55.43
N GLY A 3 -14.63 -27.50 -54.99
CA GLY A 3 -15.19 -26.60 -53.97
C GLY A 3 -14.12 -26.05 -53.00
N ILE A 4 -13.36 -24.95 -53.24
CA ILE A 4 -13.69 -23.51 -53.35
C ILE A 4 -13.86 -22.80 -51.98
N ILE A 5 -12.85 -21.95 -51.64
CA ILE A 5 -12.86 -20.57 -51.06
C ILE A 5 -13.54 -20.43 -49.65
N LEU A 6 -12.99 -19.81 -48.59
CA LEU A 6 -12.57 -18.41 -48.40
C LEU A 6 -11.73 -18.21 -47.13
N VAL A 7 -10.72 -17.37 -47.31
CA VAL A 7 -10.01 -16.59 -46.30
C VAL A 7 -10.94 -15.53 -45.72
N GLY A 8 -10.84 -15.28 -44.41
CA GLY A 8 -11.20 -13.98 -43.82
C GLY A 8 -12.17 -14.07 -42.65
N ASP A 9 -11.66 -13.80 -41.45
CA ASP A 9 -12.39 -13.05 -40.42
C ASP A 9 -11.41 -12.54 -39.35
N TYR A 10 -10.43 -11.75 -39.82
CA TYR A 10 -9.92 -10.62 -39.06
C TYR A 10 -10.82 -9.45 -39.46
N MET A 11 -11.35 -8.71 -38.49
CA MET A 11 -12.26 -7.54 -38.64
C MET A 11 -13.74 -7.78 -38.30
N HIS A 12 -14.02 -8.13 -37.06
CA HIS A 12 -15.32 -7.87 -36.41
C HIS A 12 -15.14 -7.09 -35.09
N ARG A 13 -14.47 -5.93 -35.18
CA ARG A 13 -14.40 -4.96 -34.07
C ARG A 13 -14.40 -3.49 -34.49
N ILE A 14 -14.86 -3.17 -35.71
CA ILE A 14 -15.01 -1.79 -36.17
C ILE A 14 -16.32 -1.69 -36.95
N LEU A 15 -17.46 -1.83 -36.26
CA LEU A 15 -18.76 -1.50 -36.85
C LEU A 15 -19.75 -1.09 -35.74
N PHE A 16 -19.36 -0.13 -34.90
CA PHE A 16 -20.27 0.54 -33.95
C PHE A 16 -19.89 2.01 -33.74
N LEU A 17 -19.36 2.68 -34.78
CA LEU A 17 -18.85 4.05 -34.66
C LEU A 17 -19.14 4.94 -35.86
N ILE A 18 -20.17 4.62 -36.66
CA ILE A 18 -20.66 5.50 -37.73
C ILE A 18 -22.19 5.42 -37.77
N LEU A 19 -22.87 5.92 -36.74
CA LEU A 19 -24.28 6.30 -36.85
C LEU A 19 -24.73 7.25 -35.73
N PHE A 20 -23.96 8.30 -35.45
CA PHE A 20 -24.43 9.41 -34.61
C PHE A 20 -23.78 10.72 -35.05
N LEU A 21 -23.85 11.01 -36.35
CA LEU A 21 -23.31 12.25 -36.90
C LEU A 21 -24.25 12.83 -37.96
N TYR A 22 -25.55 12.93 -37.68
CA TYR A 22 -26.46 13.72 -38.53
C TYR A 22 -27.71 14.18 -37.77
N THR A 23 -27.53 15.02 -36.75
CA THR A 23 -28.57 15.97 -36.28
C THR A 23 -27.92 17.20 -35.64
N PHE A 24 -27.00 17.88 -36.34
CA PHE A 24 -26.71 19.27 -35.99
C PHE A 24 -27.77 20.16 -36.65
N LEU A 25 -28.89 20.33 -35.93
CA LEU A 25 -29.87 21.37 -36.17
C LEU A 25 -29.12 22.71 -36.23
N PHE A 26 -29.45 23.53 -37.22
CA PHE A 26 -29.11 24.95 -37.25
C PHE A 26 -29.74 25.65 -36.02
N PHE A 27 -29.02 25.69 -34.91
CA PHE A 27 -29.33 26.60 -33.81
C PHE A 27 -28.59 27.90 -34.09
N THR A 28 -29.30 28.87 -34.65
CA THR A 28 -28.79 30.24 -34.71
C THR A 28 -28.79 30.76 -33.27
N LEU A 29 -27.60 30.97 -32.71
CA LEU A 29 -27.44 31.70 -31.47
C LEU A 29 -27.90 33.13 -31.69
N THR A 30 -29.09 33.47 -31.21
CA THR A 30 -29.48 34.87 -31.03
C THR A 30 -28.64 35.43 -29.91
N TYR A 31 -27.66 36.27 -30.25
CA TYR A 31 -26.90 37.05 -29.29
C TYR A 31 -27.85 38.05 -28.63
N THR A 32 -28.30 37.75 -27.41
CA THR A 32 -28.92 38.76 -26.55
C THR A 32 -27.79 39.49 -25.83
N PRO A 33 -27.67 40.83 -25.96
CA PRO A 33 -26.72 41.57 -25.15
C PRO A 33 -27.07 41.34 -23.67
N ALA A 34 -26.12 40.83 -22.90
CA ALA A 34 -26.25 40.68 -21.47
C ALA A 34 -26.55 42.06 -20.87
N ASN A 35 -27.71 42.21 -20.24
CA ASN A 35 -27.97 43.35 -19.37
C ASN A 35 -26.98 43.25 -18.21
N VAL A 36 -26.00 44.15 -18.19
CA VAL A 36 -25.12 44.33 -17.04
C VAL A 36 -25.98 44.84 -15.89
N LEU A 37 -26.17 44.00 -14.87
CA LEU A 37 -26.81 44.36 -13.61
C LEU A 37 -25.98 45.47 -12.95
N GLY A 38 -26.46 46.72 -13.02
CA GLY A 38 -25.88 47.85 -12.30
C GLY A 38 -25.92 49.22 -12.98
N THR A 39 -26.21 49.33 -14.28
CA THR A 39 -26.24 50.67 -14.92
C THR A 39 -27.62 51.31 -14.78
N SER A 40 -27.81 52.15 -13.77
CA SER A 40 -28.89 53.12 -13.76
C SER A 40 -28.48 54.32 -14.62
N THR A 41 -29.01 54.43 -15.83
CA THR A 41 -28.87 55.67 -16.59
C THR A 41 -29.85 56.69 -16.04
N TYR A 42 -29.45 57.46 -15.03
CA TYR A 42 -30.18 58.66 -14.64
C TYR A 42 -29.97 59.72 -15.72
N ARG A 43 -31.01 60.00 -16.53
CA ARG A 43 -31.04 61.21 -17.36
C ARG A 43 -31.28 62.41 -16.44
N TYR A 44 -30.24 63.20 -16.20
CA TYR A 44 -30.41 64.58 -15.75
C TYR A 44 -30.89 65.43 -16.94
N TRP A 45 -32.01 66.12 -16.74
CA TRP A 45 -32.47 67.18 -17.66
C TRP A 45 -32.03 68.50 -17.05
N GLU A 46 -30.97 69.10 -17.60
CA GLU A 46 -30.56 70.46 -17.24
C GLU A 46 -30.89 71.35 -18.44
N GLU A 47 -31.90 72.20 -18.29
CA GLU A 47 -32.29 73.21 -19.28
C GLU A 47 -31.31 74.38 -19.22
N ASP A 48 -30.24 74.34 -20.02
CA ASP A 48 -29.42 75.53 -20.26
C ASP A 48 -29.50 75.99 -21.71
N LYS A 49 -30.24 77.09 -21.88
CA LYS A 49 -30.14 78.01 -23.01
C LYS A 49 -28.71 78.56 -23.03
N PHE A 50 -27.86 78.15 -23.98
CA PHE A 50 -26.89 78.99 -24.70
C PHE A 50 -25.98 78.07 -25.56
N GLY A 51 -26.05 78.23 -26.89
CA GLY A 51 -25.03 77.80 -27.85
C GLY A 51 -24.69 76.30 -27.91
N THR A 52 -25.33 75.58 -28.82
CA THR A 52 -25.03 74.17 -29.11
C THR A 52 -23.63 73.99 -29.72
N ALA A 53 -22.61 73.87 -28.88
CA ALA A 53 -21.47 73.03 -29.22
C ALA A 53 -21.93 71.58 -29.05
N ASN A 54 -22.25 70.91 -30.17
CA ASN A 54 -22.42 69.46 -30.18
C ASN A 54 -21.09 68.84 -29.79
N ILE A 55 -20.91 68.57 -28.50
CA ILE A 55 -19.89 67.64 -28.05
C ILE A 55 -20.44 66.24 -28.36
N GLU A 56 -20.31 65.81 -29.62
CA GLU A 56 -20.46 64.40 -30.04
C GLU A 56 -19.30 63.56 -29.47
N ASN A 57 -19.00 63.69 -28.18
CA ASN A 57 -18.19 62.67 -27.53
C ASN A 57 -19.12 61.51 -27.23
N LYS A 58 -19.25 60.61 -28.21
CA LYS A 58 -19.75 59.26 -28.00
C LYS A 58 -18.80 58.59 -26.99
N ILE A 59 -19.15 58.67 -25.71
CA ILE A 59 -18.38 58.02 -24.64
C ILE A 59 -18.50 56.51 -24.88
N GLU A 60 -17.47 55.93 -25.47
CA GLU A 60 -17.37 54.48 -25.65
C GLU A 60 -16.89 53.88 -24.32
N ILE A 61 -17.85 53.48 -23.48
CA ILE A 61 -17.54 52.77 -22.23
C ILE A 61 -17.09 51.36 -22.61
N LYS A 62 -15.78 51.12 -22.62
CA LYS A 62 -15.20 49.77 -22.74
C LYS A 62 -15.15 49.15 -21.35
N THR A 63 -16.13 48.31 -21.03
CA THR A 63 -16.07 47.46 -19.84
C THR A 63 -15.20 46.24 -20.12
N GLN A 64 -14.25 45.95 -19.25
CA GLN A 64 -13.53 44.67 -19.23
C GLN A 64 -14.03 43.88 -18.02
N THR A 65 -14.40 42.62 -18.24
CA THR A 65 -14.76 41.72 -17.15
C THR A 65 -13.48 41.28 -16.45
N ALA A 66 -13.31 41.62 -15.18
CA ALA A 66 -12.16 41.22 -14.37
C ALA A 66 -12.32 39.84 -13.72
N PHE A 67 -13.47 39.19 -13.92
CA PHE A 67 -13.73 37.86 -13.38
C PHE A 67 -13.25 36.78 -14.33
N ASP A 68 -12.48 35.83 -13.79
CA ASP A 68 -12.10 34.60 -14.48
C ASP A 68 -12.43 33.39 -13.61
N GLN A 69 -12.61 32.23 -14.23
CA GLN A 69 -12.89 30.98 -13.54
C GLN A 69 -12.01 29.86 -14.07
N LYS A 70 -11.47 29.06 -13.14
CA LYS A 70 -10.62 27.91 -13.48
C LYS A 70 -11.03 26.69 -12.67
N GLU A 71 -11.22 25.58 -13.36
CA GLU A 71 -11.35 24.28 -12.71
C GLU A 71 -9.97 23.72 -12.35
N ILE A 72 -9.84 23.22 -11.13
CA ILE A 72 -8.66 22.48 -10.67
C ILE A 72 -9.10 21.16 -10.03
N GLU A 73 -8.19 20.21 -10.00
CA GLU A 73 -8.37 18.93 -9.32
C GLU A 73 -7.31 18.78 -8.23
N GLU A 74 -7.73 18.31 -7.06
CA GLU A 74 -6.86 17.90 -5.96
C GLU A 74 -7.14 16.43 -5.66
N HIS A 75 -6.09 15.67 -5.33
CA HIS A 75 -6.20 14.23 -5.10
C HIS A 75 -5.72 13.85 -3.70
N GLU A 76 -6.38 12.87 -3.13
CA GLU A 76 -6.05 12.23 -1.86
C GLU A 76 -6.02 10.71 -2.06
N ILE A 77 -4.89 10.08 -1.73
CA ILE A 77 -4.70 8.63 -1.87
C ILE A 77 -5.41 7.92 -0.72
N ILE A 78 -6.16 6.87 -1.04
CA ILE A 78 -6.76 5.97 -0.06
C ILE A 78 -5.94 4.67 -0.09
N PRO A 79 -5.07 4.42 0.90
CA PRO A 79 -4.22 3.24 0.86
C PRO A 79 -5.03 1.95 0.92
N TYR A 80 -4.61 0.92 0.16
CA TYR A 80 -5.20 -0.41 0.28
C TYR A 80 -4.77 -1.13 1.56
N GLU A 81 -5.52 -2.17 1.95
CA GLU A 81 -5.13 -3.07 3.04
C GLU A 81 -4.60 -4.40 2.49
N THR A 82 -3.64 -5.01 3.20
CA THR A 82 -3.19 -6.38 2.90
C THR A 82 -3.98 -7.39 3.73
N LYS A 83 -4.66 -8.31 3.05
CA LYS A 83 -5.41 -9.43 3.64
C LYS A 83 -4.67 -10.74 3.44
N TYR A 84 -4.71 -11.58 4.47
CA TYR A 84 -4.06 -12.88 4.46
C TYR A 84 -5.08 -14.02 4.46
N GLU A 85 -4.94 -14.93 3.51
CA GLU A 85 -5.76 -16.14 3.40
C GLU A 85 -4.91 -17.39 3.62
N LYS A 86 -5.44 -18.39 4.33
CA LYS A 86 -4.71 -19.64 4.58
C LYS A 86 -4.89 -20.58 3.38
N ASP A 87 -3.78 -21.17 2.94
CA ASP A 87 -3.75 -22.19 1.90
C ASP A 87 -3.16 -23.51 2.45
N ASN A 88 -4.03 -24.52 2.58
CA ASN A 88 -3.67 -25.83 3.14
C ASN A 88 -2.93 -26.75 2.16
N ASP A 89 -2.84 -26.37 0.88
CA ASP A 89 -2.09 -27.12 -0.13
C ASP A 89 -0.67 -26.57 -0.31
N MET A 90 -0.44 -25.32 0.07
CA MET A 90 0.84 -24.63 -0.05
C MET A 90 1.73 -24.85 1.19
N GLU A 91 3.04 -25.03 0.96
CA GLU A 91 4.00 -25.35 2.04
C GLU A 91 4.03 -24.26 3.13
N TYR A 92 4.12 -24.69 4.39
CA TYR A 92 4.16 -23.79 5.54
C TYR A 92 5.20 -22.67 5.40
N GLY A 93 4.77 -21.43 5.66
CA GLY A 93 5.63 -20.24 5.63
C GLY A 93 5.97 -19.73 4.24
N THR A 94 5.42 -20.35 3.18
CA THR A 94 5.45 -19.76 1.84
C THR A 94 4.29 -18.77 1.68
N GLU A 95 4.52 -17.73 0.89
CA GLU A 95 3.53 -16.70 0.60
C GLU A 95 3.38 -16.55 -0.92
N LYS A 96 2.15 -16.28 -1.36
CA LYS A 96 1.83 -16.05 -2.77
C LYS A 96 0.78 -14.95 -2.88
N VAL A 97 1.09 -13.91 -3.66
CA VAL A 97 0.11 -12.87 -4.00
C VAL A 97 -0.95 -13.48 -4.92
N ILE A 98 -2.20 -13.41 -4.49
CA ILE A 98 -3.38 -13.86 -5.24
C ILE A 98 -4.00 -12.69 -5.98
N ASN A 99 -4.05 -11.52 -5.33
CA ASN A 99 -4.51 -10.27 -5.90
C ASN A 99 -3.57 -9.15 -5.51
N GLU A 100 -3.13 -8.36 -6.49
CA GLU A 100 -2.31 -7.16 -6.24
C GLU A 100 -3.20 -6.06 -5.63
N GLY A 101 -2.63 -5.32 -4.69
CA GLY A 101 -3.32 -4.18 -4.08
C GLY A 101 -3.22 -2.95 -4.98
N GLU A 102 -4.31 -2.18 -5.06
CA GLU A 102 -4.35 -0.91 -5.76
C GLU A 102 -4.94 0.15 -4.83
N ASP A 103 -4.19 1.24 -4.61
CA ASP A 103 -4.68 2.36 -3.82
C ASP A 103 -5.91 2.99 -4.49
N GLY A 104 -6.89 3.37 -3.67
CA GLY A 104 -8.01 4.17 -4.09
C GLY A 104 -7.60 5.62 -4.29
N LEU A 105 -8.46 6.37 -4.97
CA LEU A 105 -8.22 7.77 -5.27
C LEU A 105 -9.46 8.60 -4.98
N LYS A 106 -9.32 9.56 -4.08
CA LYS A 106 -10.33 10.59 -3.84
C LYS A 106 -9.96 11.85 -4.60
N THR A 107 -10.82 12.25 -5.53
CA THR A 107 -10.61 13.44 -6.37
C THR A 107 -11.63 14.52 -6.01
N TYR A 108 -11.11 15.69 -5.64
CA TYR A 108 -11.88 16.89 -5.39
C TYR A 108 -11.77 17.82 -6.60
N LYS A 109 -12.90 18.22 -7.18
CA LYS A 109 -12.93 19.25 -8.22
C LYS A 109 -13.34 20.58 -7.60
N TYR A 110 -12.54 21.61 -7.84
CA TYR A 110 -12.82 22.96 -7.37
C TYR A 110 -12.96 23.91 -8.54
N LEU A 111 -13.90 24.83 -8.43
CA LEU A 111 -13.99 26.02 -9.28
C LEU A 111 -13.38 27.20 -8.52
N LEU A 112 -12.25 27.70 -9.00
CA LEU A 112 -11.60 28.90 -8.51
C LEU A 112 -12.18 30.11 -9.24
N THR A 113 -12.65 31.11 -8.50
CA THR A 113 -13.06 32.40 -9.07
C THR A 113 -11.99 33.44 -8.78
N TYR A 114 -11.56 34.13 -9.82
CA TYR A 114 -10.55 35.17 -9.76
C TYR A 114 -11.20 36.54 -9.92
N TRP A 115 -10.65 37.52 -9.23
CA TRP A 115 -10.83 38.93 -9.57
C TRP A 115 -9.48 39.51 -9.95
N VAL A 116 -9.33 39.87 -11.22
CA VAL A 116 -8.04 40.16 -11.85
C VAL A 116 -7.14 38.92 -11.72
N ASP A 117 -6.18 38.90 -10.80
CA ASP A 117 -5.22 37.80 -10.63
C ASP A 117 -5.25 37.19 -9.22
N GLU A 118 -6.17 37.63 -8.36
CA GLU A 118 -6.34 37.10 -7.00
C GLU A 118 -7.51 36.12 -6.93
N ILE A 119 -7.30 34.97 -6.28
CA ILE A 119 -8.36 34.02 -5.98
C ILE A 119 -9.24 34.63 -4.91
N ILE A 120 -10.50 34.89 -5.25
CA ILE A 120 -11.50 35.44 -4.33
C ILE A 120 -12.45 34.37 -3.80
N ASP A 121 -12.56 33.22 -4.48
CA ASP A 121 -13.37 32.09 -4.03
C ASP A 121 -12.81 30.74 -4.53
N LYS A 122 -12.99 29.70 -3.72
CA LYS A 122 -12.71 28.30 -4.06
C LYS A 122 -13.93 27.47 -3.67
N THR A 123 -14.77 27.14 -4.65
CA THR A 123 -15.98 26.36 -4.44
C THR A 123 -15.75 24.90 -4.83
N LEU A 124 -16.05 23.96 -3.92
CA LEU A 124 -16.07 22.53 -4.23
C LEU A 124 -17.25 22.21 -5.14
N THR A 125 -16.98 21.75 -6.37
CA THR A 125 -18.01 21.42 -7.35
C THR A 125 -18.38 19.95 -7.33
N SER A 126 -17.40 19.06 -7.15
CA SER A 126 -17.68 17.62 -7.04
C SER A 126 -16.61 16.88 -6.24
N THR A 127 -16.99 15.70 -5.75
CA THR A 127 -16.09 14.73 -5.13
C THR A 127 -16.34 13.38 -5.79
N SER A 128 -15.27 12.74 -6.26
CA SER A 128 -15.28 11.38 -6.79
C SER A 128 -14.39 10.50 -5.92
N ILE A 129 -14.83 9.29 -5.64
CA ILE A 129 -14.09 8.31 -4.84
C ILE A 129 -13.96 7.05 -5.68
N GLU A 130 -12.72 6.63 -5.89
CA GLU A 130 -12.35 5.31 -6.39
C GLU A 130 -11.87 4.50 -5.18
N ASP A 131 -12.58 3.42 -4.86
CA ASP A 131 -12.26 2.59 -3.69
C ASP A 131 -10.97 1.79 -3.92
N PRO A 132 -10.12 1.59 -2.89
CA PRO A 132 -8.95 0.74 -3.01
C PRO A 132 -9.34 -0.72 -3.26
N THR A 133 -8.45 -1.43 -3.94
CA THR A 133 -8.52 -2.90 -4.05
C THR A 133 -7.49 -3.49 -3.11
N ASP A 134 -7.94 -4.31 -2.16
CA ASP A 134 -7.05 -4.94 -1.19
C ASP A 134 -6.11 -5.96 -1.83
N GLU A 135 -4.87 -5.95 -1.36
CA GLU A 135 -3.89 -6.98 -1.67
C GLU A 135 -4.26 -8.26 -0.92
N VAL A 136 -4.32 -9.40 -1.63
CA VAL A 136 -4.62 -10.69 -1.02
C VAL A 136 -3.41 -11.60 -1.14
N ILE A 137 -2.84 -11.98 -0.01
CA ILE A 137 -1.68 -12.87 0.07
C ILE A 137 -2.12 -14.21 0.68
N ALA A 138 -1.97 -15.30 -0.08
CA ALA A 138 -2.12 -16.65 0.42
C ALA A 138 -0.89 -17.05 1.25
N LYS A 139 -1.12 -17.57 2.46
CA LYS A 139 -0.09 -18.14 3.35
C LYS A 139 -0.23 -19.65 3.42
N GLY A 140 0.82 -20.36 3.05
CA GLY A 140 0.85 -21.81 3.12
C GLY A 140 0.84 -22.33 4.56
N THR A 141 0.10 -23.39 4.81
CA THR A 141 -0.02 -24.06 6.12
C THR A 141 0.38 -25.54 6.07
N LYS A 142 0.64 -26.09 4.88
CA LYS A 142 0.96 -27.52 4.71
C LYS A 142 2.32 -27.88 5.28
N ILE A 143 2.34 -28.82 6.21
CA ILE A 143 3.57 -29.29 6.85
C ILE A 143 4.27 -30.33 5.96
N ILE A 144 5.49 -30.02 5.49
CA ILE A 144 6.30 -30.95 4.69
C ILE A 144 7.58 -31.29 5.43
N TRP A 145 7.74 -32.57 5.77
CA TRP A 145 8.95 -33.07 6.42
C TRP A 145 10.07 -33.32 5.42
N LYS A 146 11.22 -32.70 5.65
CA LYS A 146 12.43 -32.77 4.83
C LYS A 146 13.60 -33.35 5.63
N ILE A 147 14.59 -33.89 4.92
CA ILE A 147 15.83 -34.41 5.51
C ILE A 147 16.97 -33.46 5.16
N PHE A 148 17.77 -33.09 6.16
CA PHE A 148 18.98 -32.27 5.99
C PHE A 148 20.17 -32.97 6.63
N SER A 149 21.34 -32.92 5.97
CA SER A 149 22.58 -33.48 6.51
C SER A 149 23.43 -32.37 7.12
N THR A 150 23.67 -32.47 8.42
CA THR A 150 24.47 -31.53 9.21
C THR A 150 25.91 -32.04 9.39
N PRO A 151 26.90 -31.15 9.54
CA PRO A 151 28.28 -31.56 9.79
C PRO A 151 28.50 -32.25 11.15
N ASP A 152 27.72 -31.89 12.17
CA ASP A 152 27.97 -32.23 13.58
C ASP A 152 27.05 -33.32 14.14
N VAL A 153 25.79 -33.40 13.68
CA VAL A 153 24.81 -34.40 14.18
C VAL A 153 24.34 -35.40 13.11
N GLY A 154 24.83 -35.27 11.87
CA GLY A 154 24.43 -36.13 10.76
C GLY A 154 23.07 -35.75 10.19
N ARG A 155 22.24 -36.75 9.83
CA ARG A 155 20.94 -36.50 9.19
C ARG A 155 19.86 -36.15 10.20
N ILE A 156 19.24 -34.99 10.02
CA ILE A 156 18.09 -34.52 10.78
C ILE A 156 16.83 -34.49 9.91
N LYS A 157 15.67 -34.69 10.55
CA LYS A 157 14.35 -34.52 9.93
C LYS A 157 13.74 -33.23 10.48
N TYR A 158 13.32 -32.33 9.60
CA TYR A 158 12.78 -31.02 9.97
C TYR A 158 11.53 -30.71 9.15
N TRP A 159 10.66 -29.83 9.65
CA TRP A 159 9.43 -29.43 8.96
C TRP A 159 9.42 -27.97 8.53
N TYR A 160 10.24 -27.12 9.14
CA TYR A 160 10.37 -25.71 8.76
C TYR A 160 11.80 -25.22 8.90
N LYS A 161 12.23 -24.42 7.92
CA LYS A 161 13.51 -23.73 7.91
C LYS A 161 13.23 -22.24 7.96
N MET A 162 13.85 -21.54 8.91
CA MET A 162 13.76 -20.10 9.00
C MET A 162 15.11 -19.46 9.33
N ARG A 163 15.27 -18.19 8.95
CA ARG A 163 16.44 -17.39 9.25
C ARG A 163 16.16 -16.57 10.51
N VAL A 164 17.08 -16.60 11.46
CA VAL A 164 16.91 -15.90 12.74
C VAL A 164 18.16 -15.10 13.09
N TRP A 165 18.00 -14.05 13.88
CA TRP A 165 19.11 -13.38 14.53
C TRP A 165 19.48 -14.11 15.82
N ALA A 166 20.70 -14.63 15.91
CA ALA A 166 21.14 -15.41 17.06
C ALA A 166 22.22 -14.66 17.86
N THR A 167 21.96 -14.46 19.15
CA THR A 167 22.94 -14.01 20.14
C THR A 167 23.40 -15.18 21.02
N LYS A 168 24.22 -14.92 22.04
CA LYS A 168 24.57 -15.91 23.07
C LYS A 168 24.41 -15.31 24.46
N TYR A 169 24.06 -16.17 25.41
CA TYR A 169 23.95 -15.81 26.83
C TYR A 169 24.50 -16.92 27.72
N ASP A 170 24.76 -16.57 28.96
CA ASP A 170 25.10 -17.52 30.02
C ASP A 170 24.35 -17.18 31.31
N ALA A 171 24.59 -17.97 32.34
CA ALA A 171 24.03 -17.78 33.67
C ALA A 171 24.73 -16.67 34.49
N ASN A 172 25.79 -16.05 33.98
CA ASN A 172 26.67 -15.17 34.75
C ASN A 172 26.15 -13.72 34.77
N CYS A 173 24.91 -13.56 35.24
CA CYS A 173 24.27 -12.26 35.42
C CYS A 173 23.89 -12.01 36.88
N ILE A 174 23.92 -10.73 37.27
CA ILE A 174 23.56 -10.31 38.64
C ILE A 174 22.09 -10.66 38.88
N GLY A 175 21.82 -11.48 39.90
CA GLY A 175 20.48 -11.95 40.24
C GLY A 175 20.00 -13.19 39.48
N CYS A 176 20.81 -13.73 38.58
CA CYS A 176 20.48 -14.96 37.86
C CYS A 176 20.73 -16.21 38.71
N THR A 177 19.80 -17.16 38.65
CA THR A 177 19.91 -18.45 39.36
C THR A 177 20.63 -19.51 38.53
N GLY A 178 20.99 -19.18 37.28
CA GLY A 178 21.50 -20.12 36.29
C GLY A 178 20.46 -21.11 35.75
N ARG A 179 19.17 -20.81 35.96
CA ARG A 179 18.05 -21.63 35.46
C ARG A 179 17.30 -20.91 34.35
N THR A 180 16.83 -21.70 33.39
CA THR A 180 16.00 -21.27 32.27
C THR A 180 14.56 -21.08 32.74
N TYR A 181 13.72 -20.45 31.92
CA TYR A 181 12.28 -20.35 32.16
C TYR A 181 11.61 -21.71 32.45
N SER A 182 12.04 -22.78 31.76
CA SER A 182 11.53 -24.14 31.97
C SER A 182 12.15 -24.85 33.19
N GLY A 183 13.06 -24.19 33.91
CA GLY A 183 13.67 -24.67 35.15
C GLY A 183 14.92 -25.53 34.97
N THR A 184 15.42 -25.71 33.75
CA THR A 184 16.66 -26.45 33.45
C THR A 184 17.90 -25.56 33.62
N GLU A 185 19.09 -26.16 33.71
CA GLU A 185 20.35 -25.40 33.80
C GLU A 185 20.71 -24.76 32.45
N VAL A 186 21.17 -23.50 32.47
CA VAL A 186 21.70 -22.82 31.27
C VAL A 186 23.00 -23.47 30.83
N LYS A 187 23.01 -24.05 29.62
CA LYS A 187 24.16 -24.73 29.02
C LYS A 187 24.00 -24.82 27.51
N LYS A 188 25.05 -25.30 26.83
CA LYS A 188 24.98 -25.60 25.40
C LYS A 188 23.85 -26.58 25.11
N GLY A 189 23.01 -26.26 24.12
CA GLY A 189 21.83 -27.03 23.74
C GLY A 189 20.52 -26.52 24.33
N VAL A 190 20.56 -25.48 25.17
CA VAL A 190 19.38 -24.76 25.63
C VAL A 190 19.36 -23.37 25.00
N CYS A 191 18.21 -22.96 24.48
CA CYS A 191 18.04 -21.67 23.83
C CYS A 191 16.88 -20.88 24.43
N ALA A 192 17.06 -19.57 24.47
CA ALA A 192 15.96 -18.64 24.66
C ALA A 192 15.30 -18.32 23.32
N THR A 193 13.97 -18.31 23.29
CA THR A 193 13.17 -17.99 22.10
C THR A 193 12.02 -17.05 22.44
N ASP A 194 11.37 -16.50 21.40
CA ASP A 194 10.02 -15.96 21.55
C ASP A 194 9.00 -17.11 21.40
N PRO A 195 8.23 -17.48 22.45
CA PRO A 195 7.26 -18.57 22.37
C PRO A 195 6.15 -18.39 21.33
N LYS A 196 5.91 -17.14 20.86
CA LYS A 196 4.94 -16.88 19.78
C LYS A 196 5.46 -17.31 18.40
N VAL A 197 6.78 -17.42 18.25
CA VAL A 197 7.43 -17.79 16.98
C VAL A 197 7.98 -19.22 17.07
N ILE A 198 8.68 -19.54 18.16
CA ILE A 198 9.22 -20.87 18.44
C ILE A 198 8.73 -21.28 19.84
N PRO A 199 7.66 -22.09 19.94
CA PRO A 199 7.10 -22.51 21.21
C PRO A 199 8.14 -23.19 22.11
N LEU A 200 7.99 -23.03 23.44
CA LEU A 200 8.82 -23.74 24.39
C LEU A 200 8.67 -25.26 24.23
N GLY A 201 9.76 -25.98 24.49
CA GLY A 201 9.89 -27.42 24.29
C GLY A 201 10.28 -27.84 22.88
N THR A 202 10.18 -26.93 21.89
CA THR A 202 10.57 -27.18 20.49
C THR A 202 12.05 -27.54 20.40
N ASN A 203 12.35 -28.67 19.74
CA ASN A 203 13.71 -29.02 19.35
C ASN A 203 13.98 -28.47 17.96
N PHE A 204 15.12 -27.81 17.80
CA PHE A 204 15.57 -27.23 16.54
C PHE A 204 17.08 -27.37 16.38
N TYR A 205 17.56 -27.39 15.15
CA TYR A 205 18.98 -27.36 14.83
C TYR A 205 19.39 -25.95 14.41
N VAL A 206 20.53 -25.48 14.90
CA VAL A 206 21.11 -24.15 14.58
C VAL A 206 22.42 -24.35 13.83
N GLU A 207 22.50 -23.83 12.59
CA GLU A 207 23.73 -23.92 11.80
C GLU A 207 24.89 -23.23 12.54
N GLY A 208 25.97 -23.97 12.79
CA GLY A 208 27.18 -23.50 13.47
C GLY A 208 27.13 -23.56 15.00
N TYR A 209 26.02 -23.98 15.61
CA TYR A 209 25.91 -24.18 17.07
C TYR A 209 25.54 -25.62 17.44
N GLY A 210 24.61 -26.22 16.70
CA GLY A 210 24.14 -27.60 16.88
C GLY A 210 22.68 -27.68 17.31
N LEU A 211 22.31 -28.80 17.92
CA LEU A 211 20.96 -29.02 18.45
C LEU A 211 20.65 -28.09 19.61
N CYS A 212 19.42 -27.60 19.63
CA CYS A 212 18.90 -26.79 20.71
C CYS A 212 17.45 -27.15 21.06
N ARG A 213 17.10 -26.92 22.32
CA ARG A 213 15.72 -26.96 22.79
C ARG A 213 15.32 -25.59 23.32
N ALA A 214 14.15 -25.10 22.90
CA ALA A 214 13.56 -23.86 23.40
C ALA A 214 13.13 -24.08 24.86
N GLU A 215 13.93 -23.66 25.83
CA GLU A 215 13.60 -23.83 27.26
C GLU A 215 13.60 -22.51 28.02
N ASP A 216 14.03 -21.41 27.40
CA ASP A 216 14.19 -20.12 28.06
C ASP A 216 13.46 -18.98 27.32
N ILE A 217 13.22 -17.88 28.03
CA ILE A 217 12.59 -16.68 27.47
C ILE A 217 13.44 -15.47 27.87
N GLY A 218 13.88 -14.69 26.89
CA GLY A 218 14.55 -13.41 27.12
C GLY A 218 13.63 -12.22 26.86
N GLY A 219 13.70 -11.19 27.70
CA GLY A 219 12.95 -9.94 27.48
C GLY A 219 13.27 -9.29 26.13
N ALA A 220 14.54 -9.37 25.69
CA ALA A 220 15.02 -8.86 24.42
C ALA A 220 15.03 -9.89 23.27
N VAL A 221 14.51 -11.11 23.51
CA VAL A 221 14.42 -12.20 22.54
C VAL A 221 12.97 -12.24 22.06
N LYS A 222 12.71 -11.49 20.98
CA LYS A 222 11.37 -11.26 20.42
C LYS A 222 11.39 -11.46 18.90
N GLY A 223 10.30 -12.01 18.37
CA GLY A 223 10.19 -12.32 16.94
C GLY A 223 11.18 -13.42 16.52
N GLU A 224 11.78 -13.24 15.34
CA GLU A 224 12.76 -14.15 14.75
C GLU A 224 14.17 -13.98 15.35
N LYS A 225 14.24 -13.92 16.68
CA LYS A 225 15.48 -13.81 17.44
C LYS A 225 15.59 -14.96 18.44
N ILE A 226 16.80 -15.49 18.56
CA ILE A 226 17.12 -16.54 19.54
C ILE A 226 18.37 -16.16 20.33
N ASP A 227 18.49 -16.72 21.54
CA ASP A 227 19.70 -16.60 22.36
C ASP A 227 20.24 -17.99 22.66
N LEU A 228 21.51 -18.22 22.29
CA LEU A 228 22.14 -19.52 22.41
C LEU A 228 22.77 -19.66 23.80
N GLY A 229 22.37 -20.68 24.56
CA GLY A 229 22.84 -20.91 25.91
C GLY A 229 24.29 -21.41 25.94
N TYR A 230 25.06 -20.88 26.87
CA TYR A 230 26.41 -21.31 27.19
C TYR A 230 26.58 -21.41 28.70
N LYS A 231 27.52 -22.25 29.14
CA LYS A 231 27.99 -22.21 30.53
C LYS A 231 28.78 -20.92 30.83
N ASP A 232 29.57 -20.50 29.85
CA ASP A 232 30.32 -19.25 29.84
C ASP A 232 30.25 -18.69 28.42
N ALA A 233 29.46 -17.63 28.24
CA ALA A 233 29.23 -17.02 26.94
C ALA A 233 30.50 -16.34 26.42
N SER A 234 31.38 -15.85 27.29
CA SER A 234 32.64 -15.21 26.88
C SER A 234 33.57 -16.19 26.15
N ARG A 235 33.51 -17.48 26.52
CA ARG A 235 34.28 -18.57 25.90
C ARG A 235 33.51 -19.31 24.81
N GLY A 236 32.25 -18.98 24.57
CA GLY A 236 31.42 -19.60 23.55
C GLY A 236 31.89 -19.25 22.13
N GLU A 237 31.98 -20.26 21.27
CA GLU A 237 32.43 -20.14 19.87
C GLU A 237 31.50 -19.27 18.98
N TRP A 238 30.23 -19.14 19.36
CA TRP A 238 29.26 -18.39 18.56
C TRP A 238 29.55 -16.90 18.50
N ARG A 239 29.38 -16.33 17.30
CA ARG A 239 29.41 -14.89 17.05
C ARG A 239 28.01 -14.44 16.65
N THR A 240 27.54 -13.35 17.27
CA THR A 240 26.22 -12.80 17.01
C THR A 240 26.01 -12.48 15.53
N GLY A 241 24.89 -12.92 14.98
CA GLY A 241 24.56 -12.71 13.58
C GLY A 241 23.35 -13.51 13.13
N TYR A 242 23.02 -13.39 11.84
CA TYR A 242 21.99 -14.20 11.22
C TYR A 242 22.47 -15.63 10.98
N THR A 243 21.63 -16.61 11.28
CA THR A 243 21.85 -18.02 10.95
C THR A 243 20.53 -18.68 10.54
N ASN A 244 20.60 -19.85 9.90
CA ASN A 244 19.41 -20.65 9.66
C ASN A 244 19.19 -21.61 10.83
N ILE A 245 17.91 -21.83 11.14
CA ILE A 245 17.47 -22.89 12.03
C ILE A 245 16.50 -23.82 11.32
N TYR A 246 16.42 -25.05 11.83
CA TYR A 246 15.57 -26.10 11.32
C TYR A 246 14.72 -26.64 12.46
N LEU A 247 13.41 -26.43 12.42
CA LEU A 247 12.49 -26.90 13.45
C LEU A 247 12.22 -28.40 13.27
N LEU A 248 12.51 -29.17 14.32
CA LEU A 248 12.48 -30.64 14.28
C LEU A 248 11.20 -31.22 14.90
N THR A 249 10.57 -30.46 15.80
CA THR A 249 9.34 -30.86 16.51
C THR A 249 8.35 -29.70 16.55
N THR A 250 7.17 -29.95 17.13
CA THR A 250 6.17 -28.91 17.40
C THR A 250 5.64 -28.23 16.13
N ALA A 251 5.41 -29.02 15.08
CA ALA A 251 4.67 -28.52 13.92
C ALA A 251 3.24 -28.14 14.38
N PRO A 252 2.67 -27.03 13.86
CA PRO A 252 1.26 -26.70 14.06
C PRO A 252 0.37 -27.88 13.66
N GLU A 253 -0.73 -28.08 14.38
CA GLU A 253 -1.78 -28.99 13.94
C GLU A 253 -2.45 -28.44 12.67
N GLU A 254 -2.84 -29.34 11.76
CA GLU A 254 -3.51 -29.03 10.48
C GLU A 254 -4.93 -28.48 10.69
#